data_AF-A0AAE0YBI7-F1
#
_entry.id   AF-A0AAE0YBI7-F1
#
_cell.length_a   1.000
_cell.length_b   1.000
_cell.length_c   1.000
_cell.angle_alpha   90.00
_cell.angle_beta   90.00
_cell.angle_gamma   90.00
#
_symmetry.space_group_name_H-M   'P 1'
#
loop_
_entity.id
_entity.type
_entity.pdbx_description
1 polymer ?
#
loop_
_entity_poly.entity_id
_entity_poly.type
_entity_poly.pdbx_seq_one_letter_code
_entity_poly.pdbx_strand_id
1 'polypeptide(L)'
;MKDIPLTHIINYDETNLMDNPGRRKMIFKPAVRYPERIMNSSKTSSLMLLGSAAGTVLTLYVVYRAENLWSTWTEGGPDKYRYNQSKSGWFDHVCFDDWFRTEALPYCSRLEGKKVLSGDNLSSHFNHDILKECESHGIVNNVVQSFHNFRT
;
A
#
# COMPACT_ATOMS: atom_id res chain seq x y z
N MET A 1 12.23 -22.11 5.71
CA MET A 1 11.57 -21.12 6.59
C MET A 1 11.57 -21.48 8.08
N LYS A 2 12.03 -22.68 8.51
CA LYS A 2 11.91 -23.13 9.91
C LYS A 2 12.84 -22.42 10.92
N ASP A 3 13.78 -21.58 10.46
CA ASP A 3 14.79 -20.94 11.34
C ASP A 3 14.76 -19.40 11.31
N ILE A 4 13.67 -18.79 10.83
CA ILE A 4 13.53 -17.33 10.78
C ILE A 4 12.54 -16.88 11.87
N PRO A 5 12.92 -15.97 12.78
CA PRO A 5 12.01 -15.45 13.79
C PRO A 5 10.78 -14.81 13.16
N LEU A 6 9.60 -14.92 13.79
CA LEU A 6 8.35 -14.33 13.28
C LEU A 6 8.44 -12.79 13.12
N THR A 7 9.30 -12.14 13.91
CA THR A 7 9.57 -10.70 13.80
C THR A 7 10.33 -10.32 12.51
N HIS A 8 11.00 -11.29 11.88
CA HIS A 8 11.83 -11.14 10.69
C HIS A 8 11.11 -11.57 9.41
N ILE A 9 9.87 -12.08 9.52
CA ILE A 9 8.99 -12.32 8.39
C ILE A 9 8.08 -11.10 8.29
N ILE A 10 8.25 -10.33 7.24
CA ILE A 10 7.63 -9.03 7.04
C ILE A 10 6.78 -9.13 5.79
N ASN A 11 5.51 -8.82 5.94
CA ASN A 11 4.56 -8.79 4.85
C ASN A 11 4.16 -7.34 4.56
N TYR A 12 4.01 -7.02 3.28
CA TYR A 12 3.40 -5.79 2.84
C TYR A 12 2.31 -6.07 1.81
N ASP A 13 1.31 -5.20 1.77
CA ASP A 13 0.23 -5.29 0.80
C ASP A 13 -0.37 -3.91 0.51
N GLU A 14 -0.87 -3.75 -0.71
CA GLU A 14 -1.54 -2.54 -1.17
C GLU A 14 -3.06 -2.70 -1.04
N THR A 15 -3.72 -1.73 -0.42
CA THR A 15 -5.18 -1.67 -0.38
C THR A 15 -5.69 -0.31 -0.83
N ASN A 16 -6.79 -0.32 -1.59
CA ASN A 16 -7.43 0.89 -2.06
C ASN A 16 -8.58 1.29 -1.16
N LEU A 17 -8.55 2.54 -0.72
CA LEU A 17 -9.66 3.21 -0.07
C LEU A 17 -10.39 4.09 -1.08
N MET A 18 -11.67 3.78 -1.26
CA MET A 18 -12.60 4.61 -2.02
C MET A 18 -13.83 4.82 -1.17
N ASP A 19 -14.40 6.02 -1.25
CA ASP A 19 -15.72 6.26 -0.71
C ASP A 19 -16.72 5.29 -1.32
N ASN A 20 -17.37 4.51 -0.46
CA ASN A 20 -18.59 3.82 -0.84
C ASN A 20 -19.76 4.61 -0.26
N PRO A 21 -20.39 5.53 -1.02
CA PRO A 21 -21.53 6.30 -0.53
C PRO A 21 -22.79 5.43 -0.32
N GLY A 22 -22.68 4.10 -0.50
CA GLY A 22 -23.72 3.12 -0.26
C GLY A 22 -24.85 3.20 -1.28
N ARG A 23 -25.71 2.18 -1.31
CA ARG A 23 -27.05 2.27 -1.91
C ARG A 23 -28.06 2.38 -0.79
N ARG A 24 -28.85 3.45 -0.78
CA ARG A 24 -29.96 3.64 0.16
C ARG A 24 -31.29 3.67 -0.61
N LYS A 25 -32.36 3.19 0.04
CA LYS A 25 -33.73 3.42 -0.43
C LYS A 25 -33.99 4.92 -0.39
N MET A 26 -34.44 5.49 -1.49
CA MET A 26 -34.70 6.92 -1.64
C MET A 26 -36.22 7.13 -1.73
N ILE A 27 -36.72 8.17 -1.07
CA ILE A 27 -38.13 8.57 -1.14
C ILE A 27 -38.21 9.79 -2.06
N PHE A 28 -39.08 9.72 -3.06
CA PHE A 28 -39.30 10.78 -4.05
C PHE A 28 -40.73 11.27 -4.01
N LYS A 29 -40.96 12.51 -4.46
CA LYS A 29 -42.33 13.02 -4.66
C LYS A 29 -43.00 12.25 -5.81
N PRO A 30 -44.32 11.98 -5.76
CA PRO A 30 -45.02 11.17 -6.75
C PRO A 30 -44.91 11.63 -8.23
N ALA A 31 -44.56 12.89 -8.48
CA ALA A 31 -44.42 13.45 -9.83
C ALA A 31 -43.02 13.34 -10.45
N VAL A 32 -42.01 12.83 -9.72
CA VAL A 32 -40.63 12.73 -10.21
C VAL A 32 -40.48 11.49 -11.10
N ARG A 33 -40.39 11.68 -12.42
CA ARG A 33 -40.22 10.59 -13.40
C ARG A 33 -38.82 10.01 -13.43
N TYR A 34 -37.80 10.85 -13.22
CA TYR A 34 -36.39 10.48 -13.28
C TYR A 34 -35.65 11.06 -12.08
N PRO A 35 -35.70 10.40 -10.92
CA PRO A 35 -34.97 10.86 -9.77
C PRO A 35 -33.46 10.68 -9.98
N GLU A 36 -32.72 11.77 -9.93
CA GLU A 36 -31.26 11.74 -9.99
C GLU A 36 -30.64 11.73 -8.59
N ARG A 37 -29.65 10.86 -8.41
CA ARG A 37 -28.84 10.80 -7.20
C ARG A 37 -27.47 11.39 -7.51
N ILE A 38 -27.32 12.70 -7.29
CA ILE A 38 -26.02 13.37 -7.39
C ILE A 38 -25.20 12.98 -6.16
N MET A 39 -24.09 12.30 -6.37
CA MET A 39 -23.14 11.97 -5.30
C MET A 39 -21.75 12.42 -5.71
N ASN A 40 -21.15 13.25 -4.88
CA ASN A 40 -19.72 13.49 -4.96
C ASN A 40 -19.02 12.27 -4.33
N SER A 41 -18.09 11.64 -5.05
CA SER A 41 -17.18 10.65 -4.48
C SER A 41 -15.82 11.31 -4.26
N SER A 42 -15.21 11.11 -3.09
CA SER A 42 -13.84 11.57 -2.87
C SER A 42 -12.87 10.83 -3.79
N LYS A 43 -11.72 11.46 -4.04
CA LYS A 43 -10.62 10.85 -4.80
C LYS A 43 -10.13 9.60 -4.08
N THR A 44 -9.88 8.52 -4.83
CA THR A 44 -9.31 7.27 -4.31
C THR A 44 -7.96 7.53 -3.64
N SER A 45 -7.70 6.82 -2.55
CA SER A 45 -6.38 6.78 -1.90
C SER A 45 -5.91 5.34 -1.80
N SER A 46 -4.64 5.08 -2.11
CA SER A 46 -4.02 3.77 -1.97
C SER A 46 -3.15 3.75 -0.71
N LEU A 47 -3.16 2.63 -0.02
CA LEU A 47 -2.43 2.43 1.22
C LEU A 47 -1.47 1.26 1.05
N MET A 48 -0.21 1.45 1.41
CA MET A 48 0.74 0.35 1.61
C MET A 48 0.88 0.10 3.10
N LEU A 49 0.49 -1.11 3.52
CA LEU A 49 0.65 -1.56 4.90
C LEU A 49 1.90 -2.41 5.01
N LEU A 50 2.66 -2.21 6.08
CA LEU A 50 3.80 -3.05 6.43
C LEU A 50 3.56 -3.69 7.81
N GLY A 51 3.71 -5.01 7.90
CA GLY A 51 3.52 -5.73 9.15
C GLY A 51 4.45 -6.94 9.29
N SER A 52 4.75 -7.32 10.52
CA SER A 52 5.49 -8.55 10.82
C SER A 52 4.54 -9.71 11.11
N ALA A 53 4.99 -10.94 10.86
CA ALA A 53 4.25 -12.15 11.20
C ALA A 53 4.06 -12.34 12.72
N ALA A 54 4.81 -11.59 13.54
CA ALA A 54 4.60 -11.48 14.98
C ALA A 54 3.38 -10.62 15.37
N GLY A 55 2.67 -10.02 14.40
CA GLY A 55 1.46 -9.23 14.63
C GLY A 55 1.70 -7.73 14.84
N THR A 56 2.91 -7.24 14.61
CA THR A 56 3.20 -5.79 14.69
C THR A 56 2.89 -5.12 13.36
N VAL A 57 1.96 -4.17 13.34
CA VAL A 57 1.75 -3.24 12.21
C VAL A 57 2.67 -2.04 12.40
N LEU A 58 3.48 -1.73 11.40
CA LEU A 58 4.66 -0.88 11.57
C LEU A 58 4.45 0.52 11.05
N THR A 59 4.08 0.64 9.78
CA THR A 59 3.85 1.93 9.14
C THR A 59 2.73 1.81 8.10
N LEU A 60 1.99 2.91 7.95
CA LEU A 60 1.10 3.14 6.83
C LEU A 60 1.70 4.19 5.90
N TYR A 61 1.74 3.88 4.61
CA TYR A 61 2.13 4.81 3.58
C TYR A 61 0.94 5.09 2.68
N VAL A 62 0.55 6.37 2.59
CA VAL A 62 -0.68 6.82 1.93
C VAL A 62 -0.34 7.50 0.62
N VAL A 63 -0.94 7.03 -0.48
CA VAL A 63 -0.82 7.66 -1.80
C VAL A 63 -2.18 8.25 -2.18
N TYR A 64 -2.21 9.56 -2.35
CA TYR A 64 -3.39 10.26 -2.84
C TYR A 64 -3.39 10.34 -4.38
N ARG A 65 -4.56 10.20 -4.99
CA ARG A 65 -4.74 10.52 -6.41
C ARG A 65 -4.69 12.04 -6.64
N ALA A 66 -3.53 12.58 -6.99
CA ALA A 66 -3.35 14.01 -7.24
C ALA A 66 -2.10 14.32 -8.08
N GLU A 67 -2.01 15.56 -8.58
CA GLU A 67 -0.78 16.09 -9.19
C GLU A 67 0.20 16.62 -8.14
N ASN A 68 -0.32 17.22 -7.07
CA ASN A 68 0.46 17.80 -5.99
C ASN A 68 -0.11 17.34 -4.64
N LEU A 69 0.78 17.08 -3.68
CA LEU A 69 0.43 16.84 -2.29
C LEU A 69 0.41 18.15 -1.52
N TRP A 70 -0.71 18.42 -0.85
CA TRP A 70 -0.89 19.61 -0.03
C TRP A 70 -0.67 19.25 1.44
N SER A 71 0.07 20.08 2.19
CA SER A 71 0.36 19.84 3.61
C SER A 71 -0.90 19.64 4.45
N THR A 72 -1.97 20.36 4.11
CA THR A 72 -3.28 20.21 4.76
C THR A 72 -3.89 18.81 4.70
N TRP A 73 -3.45 17.96 3.75
CA TRP A 73 -3.94 16.57 3.63
C TRP A 73 -3.21 15.59 4.55
N THR A 74 -2.13 16.04 5.18
CA THR A 74 -1.33 15.25 6.13
C THR A 74 -1.57 15.69 7.57
N GLU A 75 -2.37 16.74 7.78
CA GLU A 75 -2.71 17.27 9.10
C GLU A 75 -3.73 16.38 9.82
N GLY A 76 -3.52 16.13 11.11
CA GLY A 76 -4.41 15.30 11.93
C GLY A 76 -4.33 13.79 11.68
N GLY A 77 -3.41 13.36 10.80
CA GLY A 77 -3.08 11.95 10.60
C GLY A 77 -2.26 11.36 11.77
N PRO A 78 -2.19 10.02 11.89
CA PRO A 78 -1.38 9.37 12.92
C PRO A 78 0.10 9.74 12.79
N ASP A 79 0.75 9.95 13.94
CA ASP A 79 2.19 10.23 14.00
C ASP A 79 2.98 9.11 13.31
N LYS A 80 3.99 9.51 12.53
CA LYS A 80 4.92 8.64 11.78
C LYS A 80 4.36 7.99 10.52
N TYR A 81 3.21 8.43 10.01
CA TYR A 81 2.74 8.00 8.70
C TYR A 81 3.34 8.85 7.59
N ARG A 82 3.51 8.23 6.42
CA ARG A 82 4.02 8.91 5.22
C ARG A 82 2.90 9.12 4.21
N TYR A 83 3.01 10.23 3.51
CA TYR A 83 2.05 10.67 2.53
C TYR A 83 2.78 11.00 1.23
N ASN A 84 2.22 10.55 0.13
CA ASN A 84 2.68 10.83 -1.23
C ASN A 84 1.46 10.95 -2.15
N GLN A 85 1.71 11.17 -3.44
CA GLN A 85 0.70 11.35 -4.45
C GLN A 85 1.13 10.70 -5.76
N SER A 86 0.16 10.17 -6.50
CA SER A 86 0.35 9.75 -7.88
C SER A 86 -0.82 10.24 -8.74
N LYS A 87 -0.58 10.45 -10.03
CA LYS A 87 -1.62 10.91 -10.96
C LYS A 87 -2.79 9.93 -11.06
N SER A 88 -2.49 8.63 -10.98
CA SER A 88 -3.48 7.55 -11.08
C SER A 88 -4.16 7.25 -9.74
N GLY A 89 -3.49 7.58 -8.62
CA GLY A 89 -3.85 7.17 -7.27
C GLY A 89 -3.18 5.87 -6.84
N TRP A 90 -2.75 5.05 -7.80
CA TRP A 90 -2.10 3.76 -7.56
C TRP A 90 -0.62 3.93 -7.22
N PHE A 91 -0.02 2.92 -6.60
CA PHE A 91 1.43 2.87 -6.41
C PHE A 91 2.15 2.71 -7.76
N ASP A 92 2.96 3.70 -8.10
CA ASP A 92 3.94 3.61 -9.17
C ASP A 92 5.33 3.31 -8.62
N HIS A 93 6.30 3.18 -9.52
CA HIS A 93 7.68 2.91 -9.17
C HIS A 93 8.29 3.97 -8.23
N VAL A 94 7.88 5.24 -8.35
CA VAL A 94 8.39 6.33 -7.52
C VAL A 94 7.85 6.19 -6.10
N CYS A 95 6.54 5.96 -5.96
CA CYS A 95 5.90 5.74 -4.67
C CYS A 95 6.46 4.51 -3.97
N PHE A 96 6.72 3.43 -4.72
CA PHE A 96 7.28 2.21 -4.17
C PHE A 96 8.75 2.36 -3.74
N ASP A 97 9.59 3.02 -4.54
CA ASP A 97 10.99 3.27 -4.18
C ASP A 97 11.10 4.14 -2.92
N ASP A 98 10.30 5.22 -2.84
CA ASP A 98 10.25 6.06 -1.63
C ASP A 98 9.76 5.26 -0.41
N TRP A 99 8.67 4.51 -0.53
CA TRP A 99 8.20 3.63 0.54
C TRP A 99 9.25 2.63 0.98
N PHE A 100 9.93 1.95 0.04
CA PHE A 100 10.93 0.95 0.36
C PHE A 100 12.09 1.57 1.15
N ARG A 101 12.64 2.69 0.67
CA ARG A 101 13.80 3.37 1.27
C ARG A 101 13.48 4.02 2.60
N THR A 102 12.26 4.51 2.76
CA THR A 102 11.89 5.31 3.94
C THR A 102 11.22 4.50 5.05
N GLU A 103 10.57 3.38 4.72
CA GLU A 103 9.83 2.55 5.66
C GLU A 103 10.36 1.12 5.75
N ALA A 104 10.35 0.38 4.65
CA ALA A 104 10.66 -1.05 4.66
C ALA A 104 12.12 -1.34 5.00
N LEU A 105 13.05 -0.68 4.31
CA LEU A 105 14.49 -0.85 4.51
C LEU A 105 14.92 -0.43 5.92
N PRO A 106 14.57 0.77 6.44
CA PRO A 106 14.93 1.15 7.81
C PRO A 106 14.38 0.21 8.87
N TYR A 107 13.18 -0.36 8.67
CA TYR A 107 12.65 -1.37 9.57
C TYR A 107 13.47 -2.67 9.52
N CYS A 108 13.68 -3.22 8.33
CA CYS A 108 14.46 -4.43 8.12
C CYS A 108 15.89 -4.30 8.67
N SER A 109 16.54 -3.15 8.47
CA SER A 109 17.93 -2.92 8.89
C SER A 109 18.12 -2.84 10.40
N ARG A 110 17.05 -2.62 11.19
CA ARG A 110 17.10 -2.69 12.65
C ARG A 110 17.08 -4.13 13.19
N LEU A 111 16.73 -5.09 12.35
CA LEU A 111 16.67 -6.50 12.72
C LEU A 111 18.01 -7.18 12.45
N GLU A 112 18.50 -7.99 13.39
CA GLU A 112 19.75 -8.72 13.24
C GLU A 112 19.53 -10.11 12.63
N GLY A 113 20.32 -10.48 11.63
CA GLY A 113 20.22 -11.78 10.96
C GLY A 113 19.36 -11.75 9.70
N LYS A 114 18.82 -12.93 9.32
CA LYS A 114 18.12 -13.14 8.04
C LYS A 114 16.69 -12.63 8.12
N LYS A 115 16.28 -11.79 7.17
CA LYS A 115 14.92 -11.26 7.04
C LYS A 115 14.24 -11.75 5.78
N VAL A 116 12.92 -11.82 5.81
CA VAL A 116 12.09 -12.04 4.64
C VAL A 116 11.15 -10.87 4.50
N LEU A 117 11.20 -10.17 3.37
CA LEU A 117 10.22 -9.19 2.97
C LEU A 117 9.36 -9.83 1.87
N SER A 118 8.03 -9.86 2.06
CA SER A 118 7.09 -10.51 1.15
C SER A 118 5.91 -9.60 0.85
N GLY A 119 5.44 -9.63 -0.39
CA GLY A 119 4.30 -8.87 -0.88
C GLY A 119 3.97 -9.27 -2.32
N ASP A 120 2.92 -8.67 -2.87
CA ASP A 120 2.42 -8.98 -4.21
C ASP A 120 3.34 -8.44 -5.33
N ASN A 121 3.43 -9.20 -6.43
CA ASN A 121 4.23 -8.92 -7.61
C ASN A 121 3.52 -7.95 -8.57
N LEU A 122 3.38 -6.69 -8.17
CA LEU A 122 3.09 -5.64 -9.14
C LEU A 122 4.40 -5.26 -9.85
N SER A 123 4.39 -5.13 -11.18
CA SER A 123 5.60 -4.81 -11.97
C SER A 123 6.26 -3.48 -11.56
N SER A 124 5.51 -2.57 -10.92
CA SER A 124 6.01 -1.33 -10.33
C SER A 124 6.86 -1.56 -9.07
N HIS A 125 6.79 -2.72 -8.43
CA HIS A 125 7.56 -3.08 -7.23
C HIS A 125 8.96 -3.64 -7.54
N PHE A 126 9.25 -3.90 -8.82
CA PHE A 126 10.49 -4.54 -9.26
C PHE A 126 11.48 -3.50 -9.82
N ASN A 127 12.36 -2.99 -8.96
CA ASN A 127 13.52 -2.19 -9.37
C ASN A 127 14.80 -2.97 -9.06
N HIS A 128 15.75 -2.99 -10.01
CA HIS A 128 17.04 -3.65 -9.85
C HIS A 128 17.84 -3.10 -8.66
N ASP A 129 17.71 -1.80 -8.38
CA ASP A 129 18.41 -1.17 -7.25
C ASP A 129 17.84 -1.63 -5.91
N ILE A 130 16.52 -1.83 -5.82
CA ILE A 130 15.86 -2.36 -4.61
C ILE A 130 16.34 -3.80 -4.33
N LEU A 131 16.51 -4.63 -5.36
CA LEU A 131 17.03 -5.99 -5.20
C LEU A 131 18.47 -5.99 -4.69
N LYS A 132 19.32 -5.12 -5.23
CA LYS A 132 20.71 -4.93 -4.76
C LYS A 132 20.76 -4.47 -3.31
N GLU A 133 19.88 -3.55 -2.92
CA GLU A 133 19.79 -3.10 -1.53
C GLU A 133 19.27 -4.18 -0.59
N CYS A 134 18.31 -4.99 -1.03
CA CYS A 134 17.86 -6.14 -0.26
C CYS A 134 19.02 -7.12 -0.02
N GLU A 135 19.79 -7.44 -1.05
CA GLU A 135 20.94 -8.34 -0.97
C GLU A 135 22.02 -7.80 -0.01
N SER A 136 22.36 -6.51 -0.13
CA SER A 136 23.38 -5.88 0.73
C SER A 136 22.99 -5.82 2.21
N HIS A 137 21.70 -5.86 2.53
CA HIS A 137 21.17 -5.85 3.90
C HIS A 137 20.74 -7.23 4.43
N GLY A 138 21.00 -8.30 3.67
CA GLY A 138 20.61 -9.67 4.04
C GLY A 138 19.09 -9.88 4.09
N ILE A 139 18.35 -9.12 3.28
CA ILE A 139 16.90 -9.22 3.13
C ILE A 139 16.63 -10.17 1.96
N VAL A 140 15.97 -11.29 2.25
CA VAL A 140 15.42 -12.15 1.19
C VAL A 140 14.10 -11.54 0.74
N ASN A 141 14.11 -10.92 -0.43
CA ASN A 141 12.89 -10.43 -1.05
C ASN A 141 12.16 -11.61 -1.72
N ASN A 142 11.10 -12.11 -1.09
CA ASN A 142 10.20 -13.11 -1.65
C ASN A 142 8.94 -12.41 -2.15
N VAL A 143 9.04 -11.85 -3.34
CA VAL A 143 7.86 -11.42 -4.08
C VAL A 143 7.15 -12.69 -4.56
N VAL A 144 5.96 -12.95 -4.04
CA VAL A 144 5.19 -14.14 -4.44
C VAL A 144 4.57 -13.81 -5.78
N GLN A 145 5.13 -14.32 -6.88
CA GLN A 145 4.41 -14.41 -8.13
C GLN A 145 3.19 -15.30 -7.91
N SER A 146 2.00 -14.71 -7.78
CA SER A 146 0.76 -15.43 -8.02
C SER A 146 0.72 -15.79 -9.51
N PHE A 147 1.37 -16.89 -9.88
CA PHE A 147 1.06 -17.59 -11.13
C PHE A 147 -0.36 -18.13 -10.98
N HIS A 148 -1.34 -17.31 -11.37
CA HIS A 148 -2.67 -17.81 -11.67
C HIS A 148 -2.55 -18.64 -12.97
N ASN A 149 -2.47 -19.96 -12.79
CA ASN A 149 -2.82 -21.02 -13.72
C ASN A 149 -2.91 -20.66 -15.22
N PHE A 150 -1.93 -21.15 -16.00
CA PHE A 150 -2.30 -21.84 -17.24
C PHE A 150 -2.27 -23.35 -16.96
N ARG A 151 -3.44 -23.88 -16.59
CA ARG A 151 -3.77 -25.30 -16.82
C ARG A 151 -4.41 -25.39 -18.20
N THR A 152 -3.69 -25.95 -19.14
CA THR A 152 -4.02 -27.16 -19.94
C THR A 152 -2.83 -27.46 -20.83
#